data_AF-A0A851II78-F1
#
_entry.id   AF-A0A851II78-F1
#
_cell.length_a   1.000
_cell.length_b   1.000
_cell.length_c   1.000
_cell.angle_alpha   90.00
_cell.angle_beta   90.00
_cell.angle_gamma   90.00
#
_symmetry.space_group_name_H-M   'P 1'
#
loop_
_entity.id
_entity.type
_entity.pdbx_description
1 polymer ?
#
loop_
_entity_poly.entity_id
_entity_poly.type
_entity_poly.pdbx_seq_one_letter_code
_entity_poly.pdbx_strand_id
1 'polypeptide(L)'
;MRKKKGEELYFVTLTSSYLSYLGSYESKVSKKTDRPFIGVILKVENREYFAPLSSPKEKHKKMRETMDIIKIKNGKLGVINLNNMIPVLNHYKSMVKVNLSMLKKSDNINDKKYYLLLDKQLKFCNEIHQEIFEKAQILYDTFSKDFSELTKIERKMYGRVNNFKVLEYASKEFEKEYITESL
;
A
#
# COMPACT_ATOMS: atom_id res chain seq x y z
N MET A 1 -16.46 -22.74 -11.68
CA MET A 1 -15.00 -22.70 -11.40
C MET A 1 -14.79 -22.17 -9.99
N ARG A 2 -14.23 -22.95 -9.07
CA ARG A 2 -13.84 -22.45 -7.74
C ARG A 2 -12.66 -21.48 -7.94
N LYS A 3 -12.82 -20.21 -7.55
CA LYS A 3 -11.71 -19.25 -7.49
C LYS A 3 -10.57 -19.92 -6.70
N LYS A 4 -9.37 -20.07 -7.27
CA LYS A 4 -8.16 -20.30 -6.47
C LYS A 4 -8.16 -19.18 -5.43
N LYS A 5 -8.15 -19.55 -4.15
CA LYS A 5 -8.03 -18.56 -3.07
C LYS A 5 -6.67 -17.90 -3.27
N GLY A 6 -6.65 -16.71 -3.86
CA GLY A 6 -5.46 -15.86 -3.83
C GLY A 6 -5.05 -15.68 -2.38
N GLU A 7 -3.77 -15.42 -2.14
CA GLU A 7 -3.30 -15.06 -0.79
C GLU A 7 -4.18 -13.93 -0.25
N GLU A 8 -4.70 -14.10 0.96
CA GLU A 8 -5.54 -13.07 1.57
C GLU A 8 -4.70 -11.82 1.83
N LEU A 9 -5.28 -10.66 1.56
CA LEU A 9 -4.68 -9.39 1.93
C LEU A 9 -4.56 -9.33 3.46
N TYR A 10 -3.54 -8.61 3.91
CA TYR A 10 -3.27 -8.31 5.30
C TYR A 10 -2.73 -6.89 5.45
N PHE A 11 -2.71 -6.40 6.69
CA PHE A 11 -2.21 -5.07 7.01
C PHE A 11 -0.82 -5.13 7.63
N VAL A 12 0.00 -4.14 7.27
CA VAL A 12 1.29 -3.86 7.90
C VAL A 12 1.36 -2.39 8.28
N THR A 13 2.10 -2.07 9.33
CA THR A 13 2.67 -0.73 9.52
C THR A 13 4.14 -0.79 9.12
N LEU A 14 4.67 0.33 8.64
CA LEU A 14 6.07 0.42 8.23
C LEU A 14 6.88 1.17 9.28
N THR A 15 8.12 0.74 9.46
CA THR A 15 9.02 1.37 10.43
C THR A 15 9.38 2.79 9.98
N SER A 16 9.66 3.66 10.95
CA SER A 16 10.15 5.02 10.66
C SER A 16 11.43 5.02 9.85
N SER A 17 12.34 4.09 10.12
CA SER A 17 13.62 3.93 9.41
C SER A 17 13.38 3.60 7.94
N TYR A 18 12.54 2.60 7.65
CA TYR A 18 12.27 2.19 6.27
C TYR A 18 11.53 3.27 5.48
N LEU A 19 10.51 3.91 6.07
CA LEU A 19 9.80 5.03 5.43
C LEU A 19 10.72 6.23 5.18
N SER A 20 11.62 6.54 6.12
CA SER A 20 12.56 7.65 5.97
C SER A 20 13.61 7.36 4.91
N TYR A 21 14.11 6.13 4.86
CA TYR A 21 15.05 5.68 3.85
C TYR A 21 14.43 5.72 2.46
N LEU A 22 13.27 5.08 2.24
CA LEU A 22 12.58 5.19 0.95
C LEU A 22 12.26 6.65 0.58
N GLY A 23 11.88 7.46 1.59
CA GLY A 23 11.57 8.87 1.44
C GLY A 23 12.76 9.78 1.12
N SER A 24 14.00 9.34 1.29
CA SER A 24 15.18 10.09 0.81
C SER A 24 15.40 9.92 -0.69
N TYR A 25 14.90 8.83 -1.27
CA TYR A 25 14.94 8.56 -2.71
C TYR A 25 13.69 9.04 -3.45
N GLU A 26 12.51 8.94 -2.82
CA GLU A 26 11.23 9.38 -3.39
C GLU A 26 10.45 10.22 -2.36
N SER A 27 10.48 11.53 -2.57
CA SER A 27 9.84 12.52 -1.69
C SER A 27 8.33 12.32 -1.49
N LYS A 28 7.65 11.63 -2.42
CA LYS A 28 6.21 11.33 -2.34
C LYS A 28 5.87 10.23 -1.33
N VAL A 29 6.85 9.50 -0.81
CA VAL A 29 6.64 8.50 0.25
C VAL A 29 6.15 9.19 1.54
N SER A 30 5.02 8.72 2.05
CA SER A 30 4.48 9.19 3.31
C SER A 30 5.33 8.71 4.48
N LYS A 31 5.84 9.62 5.32
CA LYS A 31 6.60 9.31 6.54
C LYS A 31 5.74 8.99 7.77
N LYS A 32 4.43 8.79 7.59
CA LYS A 32 3.47 8.47 8.67
C LYS A 32 3.55 6.99 9.05
N THR A 33 4.05 6.71 10.25
CA THR A 33 4.29 5.36 10.77
C THR A 33 3.04 4.67 11.34
N ASP A 34 2.04 5.46 11.74
CA ASP A 34 0.75 4.98 12.25
C ASP A 34 -0.20 4.51 11.13
N ARG A 35 0.17 4.76 9.87
CA ARG A 35 -0.68 4.45 8.73
C ARG A 35 -0.58 2.96 8.37
N PRO A 36 -1.70 2.22 8.34
CA PRO A 36 -1.70 0.86 7.83
C PRO A 36 -1.56 0.86 6.30
N PHE A 37 -0.76 -0.07 5.82
CA PHE A 37 -0.63 -0.44 4.42
C PHE A 37 -1.29 -1.80 4.21
N ILE A 38 -1.98 -1.99 3.10
CA ILE A 38 -2.61 -3.25 2.72
C ILE A 38 -1.82 -3.93 1.60
N GLY A 39 -1.64 -5.24 1.70
CA GLY A 39 -0.97 -6.05 0.69
C GLY A 39 -1.01 -7.54 1.05
N VAL A 40 -0.43 -8.41 0.25
CA VAL A 40 0.35 -8.11 -0.97
C VAL A 40 -0.59 -7.80 -2.13
N ILE A 41 -0.59 -6.55 -2.63
CA ILE A 41 -1.52 -6.14 -3.71
C ILE A 41 -0.96 -6.40 -5.11
N LEU A 42 0.35 -6.59 -5.22
CA LEU A 42 1.09 -6.83 -6.45
C LEU A 42 2.41 -7.52 -6.10
N LYS A 43 2.84 -8.48 -6.91
CA LYS A 43 4.18 -9.07 -6.85
C LYS A 43 4.89 -8.76 -8.15
N VAL A 44 6.08 -8.15 -8.07
CA VAL A 44 6.95 -7.91 -9.22
C VAL A 44 8.30 -8.54 -8.93
N GLU A 45 8.71 -9.50 -9.75
CA GLU A 45 9.87 -10.34 -9.48
C GLU A 45 9.78 -10.95 -8.07
N ASN A 46 10.75 -10.66 -7.20
CA ASN A 46 10.79 -11.13 -5.81
C ASN A 46 10.31 -10.06 -4.80
N ARG A 47 9.53 -9.07 -5.24
CA ARG A 47 9.12 -7.93 -4.41
C ARG A 47 7.61 -7.92 -4.17
N GLU A 48 7.24 -7.67 -2.93
CA GLU A 48 5.85 -7.55 -2.51
C GLU A 48 5.47 -6.08 -2.36
N TYR A 49 4.41 -5.66 -3.05
CA TYR A 49 3.90 -4.30 -2.99
C TYR A 49 2.74 -4.16 -2.01
N PHE A 50 2.75 -3.03 -1.30
CA PHE A 50 1.70 -2.63 -0.38
C PHE A 50 1.27 -1.20 -0.67
N ALA A 51 -0.01 -0.90 -0.49
CA ALA A 51 -0.54 0.45 -0.65
C ALA A 51 -1.05 1.04 0.67
N PRO A 52 -0.78 2.32 0.95
CA PRO A 52 -1.25 2.98 2.15
C PRO A 52 -2.77 3.21 2.12
N LEU A 53 -3.43 2.99 3.26
CA LEU A 53 -4.81 3.37 3.46
C LEU A 53 -4.95 4.83 3.89
N SER A 54 -6.06 5.44 3.50
CA SER A 54 -6.55 6.72 4.02
C SER A 54 -7.88 6.50 4.73
N SER A 55 -7.98 6.92 6.00
CA SER A 55 -9.19 6.78 6.82
C SER A 55 -10.44 7.40 6.17
N PRO A 56 -11.66 6.97 6.53
CA PRO A 56 -12.90 7.56 6.04
C PRO A 56 -12.95 9.07 6.25
N LYS A 57 -13.29 9.82 5.20
CA LYS A 57 -13.51 11.28 5.21
C LYS A 57 -14.63 11.61 4.24
N GLU A 58 -15.41 12.67 4.51
CA GLU A 58 -16.52 13.06 3.61
C GLU A 58 -16.08 13.26 2.16
N LYS A 59 -14.87 13.81 1.96
CA LYS A 59 -14.30 13.98 0.62
C LYS A 59 -14.16 12.66 -0.14
N HIS A 60 -13.94 11.52 0.52
CA HIS A 60 -13.75 10.22 -0.15
C HIS A 60 -15.06 9.68 -0.73
N LYS A 61 -16.21 10.05 -0.17
CA LYS A 61 -17.51 9.68 -0.72
C LYS A 61 -17.75 10.38 -2.07
N LYS A 62 -17.39 11.66 -2.15
CA LYS A 62 -17.61 12.53 -3.33
C LYS A 62 -16.50 12.46 -4.38
N MET A 63 -15.26 12.16 -3.97
CA MET A 63 -14.08 12.11 -4.85
C MET A 63 -14.31 11.16 -6.03
N ARG A 64 -13.89 11.54 -7.24
CA ARG A 64 -13.92 10.59 -8.37
C ARG A 64 -12.88 9.51 -8.16
N GLU A 65 -13.26 8.26 -8.38
CA GLU A 65 -12.27 7.19 -8.44
C GLU A 65 -11.49 7.29 -9.75
N THR A 66 -10.16 7.28 -9.67
CA THR A 66 -9.23 7.27 -10.79
C THR A 66 -8.36 6.02 -10.70
N MET A 67 -7.59 5.71 -11.75
CA MET A 67 -6.79 4.46 -11.80
C MET A 67 -5.86 4.25 -10.58
N ASP A 68 -5.51 5.33 -9.89
CA ASP A 68 -4.55 5.35 -8.80
C ASP A 68 -5.17 5.34 -7.38
N ILE A 69 -6.49 5.32 -7.26
CA ILE A 69 -7.21 5.31 -5.98
C ILE A 69 -8.33 4.27 -6.04
N ILE A 70 -8.52 3.49 -4.97
CA ILE A 70 -9.66 2.58 -4.82
C ILE A 70 -10.48 2.98 -3.60
N LYS A 71 -11.79 3.16 -3.78
CA LYS A 71 -12.73 3.41 -2.70
C LYS A 71 -13.12 2.13 -1.98
N ILE A 72 -12.95 2.12 -0.66
CA ILE A 72 -13.44 1.03 0.17
C ILE A 72 -14.90 1.32 0.51
N LYS A 73 -15.82 0.48 0.00
CA LYS A 73 -17.27 0.63 0.16
C LYS A 73 -17.75 2.04 -0.22
N ASN A 74 -17.52 2.44 -1.48
CA ASN A 74 -17.88 3.77 -2.01
C ASN A 74 -17.32 4.94 -1.17
N GLY A 75 -16.15 4.74 -0.55
CA GLY A 75 -15.45 5.74 0.27
C GLY A 75 -15.94 5.81 1.72
N LYS A 76 -16.96 5.04 2.10
CA LYS A 76 -17.47 4.98 3.48
C LYS A 76 -16.45 4.38 4.45
N LEU A 77 -15.58 3.50 3.96
CA LEU A 77 -14.52 2.87 4.74
C LEU A 77 -13.13 3.40 4.37
N GLY A 78 -13.03 4.56 3.74
CA GLY A 78 -11.76 5.14 3.31
C GLY A 78 -11.36 4.73 1.90
N VAL A 79 -10.08 4.90 1.59
CA VAL A 79 -9.52 4.61 0.25
C VAL A 79 -8.16 3.95 0.34
N ILE A 80 -7.79 3.19 -0.69
CA ILE A 80 -6.44 2.69 -0.96
C ILE A 80 -5.77 3.67 -1.92
N ASN A 81 -4.59 4.18 -1.59
CA ASN A 81 -3.85 5.11 -2.46
C ASN A 81 -2.79 4.33 -3.26
N LEU A 82 -3.16 3.79 -4.42
CA LEU A 82 -2.26 3.00 -5.26
C LEU A 82 -1.11 3.84 -5.83
N ASN A 83 -1.31 5.15 -6.09
CA ASN A 83 -0.23 6.06 -6.46
C ASN A 83 0.93 6.09 -5.45
N ASN A 84 0.65 5.74 -4.18
CA ASN A 84 1.64 5.71 -3.11
C ASN A 84 2.01 4.28 -2.68
N MET A 85 1.74 3.26 -3.52
CA MET A 85 2.21 1.92 -3.24
C MET A 85 3.75 1.86 -3.25
N ILE A 86 4.31 0.97 -2.45
CA ILE A 86 5.75 0.81 -2.27
C ILE A 86 6.12 -0.68 -2.14
N PRO A 87 7.34 -1.08 -2.55
CA PRO A 87 7.89 -2.38 -2.24
C PRO A 87 8.19 -2.48 -0.74
N VAL A 88 7.87 -3.61 -0.11
CA VAL A 88 8.09 -3.86 1.31
C VAL A 88 8.85 -5.16 1.49
N LEU A 89 9.91 -5.10 2.30
CA LEU A 89 10.68 -6.29 2.68
C LEU A 89 9.98 -6.99 3.83
N ASN A 90 9.85 -8.31 3.75
CA ASN A 90 9.24 -9.12 4.80
C ASN A 90 10.21 -9.32 5.99
N HIS A 91 10.56 -8.22 6.66
CA HIS A 91 11.51 -8.18 7.76
C HIS A 91 11.11 -7.13 8.80
N TYR A 92 11.39 -7.39 10.09
CA TYR A 92 10.95 -6.53 11.20
C TYR A 92 11.57 -5.11 11.16
N LYS A 93 12.74 -4.96 10.53
CA LYS A 93 13.38 -3.65 10.30
C LYS A 93 12.59 -2.78 9.31
N SER A 94 11.73 -3.37 8.48
CA SER A 94 10.96 -2.69 7.45
C SER A 94 9.48 -2.56 7.80
N MET A 95 8.89 -3.59 8.40
CA MET A 95 7.46 -3.64 8.66
C MET A 95 7.09 -4.43 9.92
N VAL A 96 5.90 -4.16 10.44
CA VAL A 96 5.24 -4.94 11.48
C VAL A 96 3.84 -5.31 10.98
N LYS A 97 3.50 -6.60 11.00
CA LYS A 97 2.14 -7.04 10.67
C LYS A 97 1.15 -6.55 11.74
N VAL A 98 0.04 -5.96 11.30
CA VAL A 98 -1.00 -5.49 12.22
C VAL A 98 -1.74 -6.69 12.81
N ASN A 99 -1.70 -6.84 14.13
CA ASN A 99 -2.37 -7.93 14.82
C ASN A 99 -3.84 -7.57 15.13
N LEU A 100 -4.74 -7.87 14.19
CA LEU A 100 -6.17 -7.64 14.36
C LEU A 100 -6.76 -8.38 15.56
N SER A 101 -6.24 -9.57 15.90
CA SER A 101 -6.73 -10.34 17.04
C SER A 101 -6.41 -9.67 18.38
N MET A 102 -5.24 -9.02 18.48
CA MET A 102 -4.85 -8.23 19.64
C MET A 102 -5.73 -6.98 19.75
N LEU A 103 -5.95 -6.24 18.66
CA LEU A 103 -6.85 -5.07 18.67
C LEU A 103 -8.30 -5.44 19.05
N LYS A 104 -8.79 -6.61 18.61
CA LYS A 104 -10.11 -7.12 18.98
C LYS A 104 -10.24 -7.40 20.48
N LYS A 105 -9.16 -7.88 21.11
CA LYS A 105 -9.12 -8.24 22.54
C LYS A 105 -8.74 -7.07 23.46
N SER A 106 -8.24 -5.96 22.91
CA SER A 106 -7.87 -4.78 23.69
C SER A 106 -9.07 -4.25 24.47
N ASP A 107 -8.87 -3.86 25.73
CA ASP A 107 -9.90 -3.20 26.55
C ASP A 107 -10.10 -1.72 26.19
N ASN A 108 -9.19 -1.15 25.39
CA ASN A 108 -9.29 0.24 24.95
C ASN A 108 -10.40 0.42 23.90
N ILE A 109 -11.31 1.35 24.14
CA ILE A 109 -12.44 1.62 23.25
C ILE A 109 -12.02 2.09 21.85
N ASN A 110 -10.90 2.82 21.74
CA ASN A 110 -10.38 3.30 20.47
C ASN A 110 -9.79 2.14 19.65
N ASP A 111 -9.12 1.19 20.30
CA ASP A 111 -8.61 -0.01 19.64
C ASP A 111 -9.74 -0.88 19.11
N LYS A 112 -10.82 -1.06 19.88
CA LYS A 112 -12.01 -1.80 19.43
C LYS A 112 -12.64 -1.13 18.21
N LYS A 113 -12.78 0.20 18.21
CA LYS A 113 -13.28 0.97 17.06
C LYS A 113 -12.37 0.82 15.84
N TYR A 114 -11.06 0.90 16.06
CA TYR A 114 -10.06 0.74 15.00
C TYR A 114 -10.07 -0.67 14.41
N TYR A 115 -10.15 -1.71 15.24
CA TYR A 115 -10.35 -3.10 14.81
C TYR A 115 -11.60 -3.24 13.94
N LEU A 116 -12.74 -2.72 14.37
CA LEU A 116 -13.99 -2.81 13.59
C LEU A 116 -13.88 -2.12 12.23
N LEU A 117 -13.10 -1.04 12.13
CA LEU A 117 -12.82 -0.38 10.86
C LEU A 117 -11.93 -1.27 9.97
N LEU A 118 -10.79 -1.73 10.49
CA LEU A 118 -9.83 -2.56 9.75
C LEU A 118 -10.46 -3.89 9.31
N ASP A 119 -11.23 -4.56 10.16
CA ASP A 119 -11.92 -5.83 9.83
C ASP A 119 -12.89 -5.65 8.66
N LYS A 120 -13.67 -4.55 8.66
CA LYS A 120 -14.58 -4.23 7.55
C LYS A 120 -13.84 -3.86 6.28
N GLN A 121 -12.73 -3.13 6.40
CA GLN A 121 -11.87 -2.80 5.25
C GLN A 121 -11.28 -4.07 4.65
N LEU A 122 -10.72 -4.96 5.47
CA LEU A 122 -10.07 -6.19 5.02
C LEU A 122 -11.04 -7.14 4.32
N LYS A 123 -12.23 -7.33 4.89
CA LYS A 123 -13.29 -8.14 4.26
C LYS A 123 -13.66 -7.60 2.88
N PHE A 124 -13.93 -6.31 2.78
CA PHE A 124 -14.25 -5.67 1.50
C PHE A 124 -13.10 -5.78 0.50
N CYS A 125 -11.87 -5.48 0.92
CA CYS A 125 -10.69 -5.55 0.04
C CYS A 125 -10.43 -6.98 -0.45
N ASN A 126 -10.66 -8.01 0.37
CA ASN A 126 -10.56 -9.39 -0.06
C ASN A 126 -11.66 -9.80 -1.05
N GLU A 127 -12.87 -9.23 -0.96
CA GLU A 127 -13.93 -9.43 -1.95
C GLU A 127 -13.55 -8.86 -3.33
N ILE A 128 -12.85 -7.71 -3.34
CA ILE A 128 -12.41 -7.02 -4.57
C ILE A 128 -10.92 -7.22 -4.87
N HIS A 129 -10.27 -8.25 -4.32
CA HIS A 129 -8.81 -8.42 -4.40
C HIS A 129 -8.30 -8.41 -5.85
N GLN A 130 -9.03 -9.08 -6.76
CA GLN A 130 -8.66 -9.11 -8.18
C GLN A 130 -8.66 -7.71 -8.82
N GLU A 131 -9.63 -6.86 -8.49
CA GLU A 131 -9.68 -5.47 -8.98
C GLU A 131 -8.52 -4.62 -8.43
N ILE A 132 -8.17 -4.83 -7.14
CA ILE A 132 -7.02 -4.17 -6.53
C ILE A 132 -5.73 -4.55 -7.26
N PHE A 133 -5.53 -5.84 -7.51
CA PHE A 133 -4.38 -6.36 -8.25
C PHE A 133 -4.31 -5.78 -9.66
N GLU A 134 -5.41 -5.85 -10.43
CA GLU A 134 -5.45 -5.35 -11.81
C GLU A 134 -5.15 -3.86 -11.89
N LYS A 135 -5.72 -3.04 -10.99
CA LYS A 135 -5.42 -1.60 -10.95
C LYS A 135 -3.97 -1.33 -10.52
N ALA A 136 -3.44 -2.08 -9.57
CA ALA A 136 -2.05 -1.96 -9.15
C ALA A 136 -1.09 -2.32 -10.30
N GLN A 137 -1.36 -3.40 -11.03
CA GLN A 137 -0.58 -3.83 -12.19
C GLN A 137 -0.62 -2.78 -13.32
N ILE A 138 -1.80 -2.30 -13.70
CA ILE A 138 -1.93 -1.25 -14.74
C ILE A 138 -1.14 0.00 -14.34
N LEU A 139 -1.26 0.44 -13.08
CA LEU A 139 -0.54 1.60 -12.59
C LEU A 139 0.98 1.36 -12.62
N TYR A 140 1.44 0.18 -12.19
CA TYR A 140 2.83 -0.21 -12.23
C TYR A 140 3.40 -0.18 -13.66
N ASP A 141 2.70 -0.84 -14.59
CA ASP A 141 3.13 -0.96 -16.00
C ASP A 141 3.14 0.41 -16.69
N THR A 142 2.13 1.25 -16.43
CA THR A 142 2.09 2.61 -16.97
C THR A 142 3.26 3.43 -16.47
N PHE A 143 3.51 3.48 -15.16
CA PHE A 143 4.52 4.37 -14.56
C PHE A 143 5.93 3.76 -14.49
N SER A 144 6.12 2.57 -15.06
CA SER A 144 7.45 1.98 -15.31
C SER A 144 7.97 2.25 -16.72
N LYS A 145 7.15 2.80 -17.62
CA LYS A 145 7.56 3.24 -18.97
C LYS A 145 8.36 4.53 -18.93
N ASP A 146 9.06 4.82 -20.01
CA ASP A 146 9.72 6.11 -20.18
C ASP A 146 8.69 7.24 -20.23
N PHE A 147 9.06 8.41 -19.67
CA PHE A 147 8.16 9.57 -19.58
C PHE A 147 7.65 10.03 -20.96
N SER A 148 8.44 9.82 -22.02
CA SER A 148 8.06 10.12 -23.41
C SER A 148 6.92 9.25 -23.91
N GLU A 149 6.81 8.01 -23.43
CA GLU A 149 5.78 7.04 -23.83
C GLU A 149 4.42 7.29 -23.14
N LEU A 150 4.39 8.09 -22.08
CA LEU A 150 3.17 8.40 -21.35
C LEU A 150 2.23 9.27 -22.17
N THR A 151 0.93 9.03 -22.06
CA THR A 151 -0.10 9.93 -22.58
C THR A 151 -0.11 11.26 -21.83
N LYS A 152 -0.77 12.28 -22.40
CA LYS A 152 -0.94 13.60 -21.74
C LYS A 152 -1.61 13.50 -20.36
N ILE A 153 -2.52 12.54 -20.17
CA ILE A 153 -3.22 12.32 -18.89
C ILE A 153 -2.27 11.67 -17.88
N GLU A 154 -1.52 10.65 -18.28
CA GLU A 154 -0.56 9.96 -17.42
C GLU A 154 0.59 10.90 -17.00
N ARG A 155 1.08 11.74 -17.91
CA ARG A 155 2.06 12.79 -17.57
C ARG A 155 1.58 13.75 -16.49
N LYS A 156 0.29 14.13 -16.49
CA LYS A 156 -0.30 14.94 -15.41
C LYS A 156 -0.36 14.20 -14.07
N MET A 157 -0.45 12.88 -14.10
CA MET A 157 -0.46 12.03 -12.90
C MET A 157 0.95 11.72 -12.39
N TYR A 158 1.97 11.80 -13.23
CA TYR A 158 3.35 11.47 -12.90
C TYR A 158 3.85 12.16 -11.62
N GLY A 159 3.52 13.44 -11.42
CA GLY A 159 3.93 14.21 -10.24
C GLY A 159 3.36 13.72 -8.90
N ARG A 160 2.35 12.84 -8.90
CA ARG A 160 1.71 12.30 -7.68
C ARG A 160 1.86 10.79 -7.50
N VAL A 161 2.45 10.09 -8.48
CA VAL A 161 2.73 8.65 -8.41
C VAL A 161 4.18 8.46 -7.97
N ASN A 162 4.42 7.54 -7.04
CA ASN A 162 5.77 7.14 -6.65
C ASN A 162 6.52 6.58 -7.85
N ASN A 163 7.81 6.91 -7.99
CA ASN A 163 8.67 6.23 -8.94
C ASN A 163 8.99 4.82 -8.42
N PHE A 164 8.30 3.81 -8.97
CA PHE A 164 8.41 2.43 -8.51
C PHE A 164 9.83 1.87 -8.69
N LYS A 165 10.50 2.16 -9.80
CA LYS A 165 11.87 1.70 -10.05
C LYS A 165 12.89 2.29 -9.07
N VAL A 166 12.76 3.58 -8.73
CA VAL A 166 13.57 4.21 -7.69
C VAL A 166 13.33 3.56 -6.32
N LEU A 167 12.08 3.26 -5.99
CA LEU A 167 11.75 2.60 -4.73
C LEU A 167 12.22 1.13 -4.67
N GLU A 168 12.19 0.41 -5.78
CA GLU A 168 12.75 -0.94 -5.88
C GLU A 168 14.26 -0.92 -5.64
N TYR A 169 14.96 0.03 -6.25
CA TYR A 169 16.37 0.24 -5.98
C TYR A 169 16.61 0.55 -4.50
N ALA A 170 15.95 1.57 -3.95
CA ALA A 170 16.10 1.97 -2.56
C ALA A 170 15.78 0.83 -1.57
N SER A 171 14.70 0.08 -1.81
CA SER A 171 14.33 -1.08 -1.01
C SER A 171 15.42 -2.16 -1.00
N LYS A 172 16.08 -2.41 -2.15
CA LYS A 172 17.19 -3.36 -2.25
C LYS A 172 18.43 -2.87 -1.53
N GLU A 173 18.75 -1.58 -1.63
CA GLU A 173 19.90 -1.01 -0.90
C GLU A 173 19.66 -1.05 0.61
N PHE A 174 18.44 -0.77 1.07
CA PHE A 174 18.08 -0.93 2.48
C PHE A 174 18.26 -2.37 2.96
N GLU A 175 17.84 -3.35 2.16
CA GLU A 175 18.03 -4.77 2.48
C GLU A 175 19.52 -5.09 2.67
N LYS A 176 20.37 -4.61 1.77
CA LYS A 176 21.82 -4.82 1.85
C LYS A 176 22.41 -4.26 3.14
N GLU A 177 22.24 -2.97 3.34
CA GLU A 177 22.87 -2.20 4.41
C GLU A 177 22.33 -2.55 5.81
N TYR A 178 21.02 -2.80 5.91
CA TYR A 178 20.38 -2.95 7.22
C TYR A 178 19.89 -4.36 7.52
N ILE A 179 19.82 -5.28 6.57
CA ILE A 179 19.31 -6.64 6.83
C ILE A 179 20.43 -7.66 6.62
N THR A 180 21.02 -7.72 5.42
CA THR A 180 21.98 -8.79 5.09
C THR A 180 23.38 -8.55 5.66
N GLU A 181 23.85 -7.31 5.77
CA GLU A 181 25.16 -6.99 6.39
C GLU A 181 25.18 -7.13 7.92
N SER A 182 24.03 -7.43 8.54
CA SER A 182 23.90 -7.64 9.98
C SER A 182 23.79 -9.12 10.39
N LEU A 183 24.19 -10.04 9.50
CA LEU A 183 24.38 -11.47 9.74
C LEU A 183 25.86 -11.84 9.54
#